data_AF-A0A812XWW6-F1
#
_entry.id   AF-A0A812XWW6-F1
#
_cell.length_a   1.000
_cell.length_b   1.000
_cell.length_c   1.000
_cell.angle_alpha   90.00
_cell.angle_beta   90.00
_cell.angle_gamma   90.00
#
_symmetry.space_group_name_H-M   'P 1'
#
loop_
_entity.id
_entity.type
_entity.pdbx_description
1 polymer ?
#
loop_
_entity_poly.entity_id
_entity_poly.type
_entity_poly.pdbx_seq_one_letter_code
_entity_poly.pdbx_strand_id
1 'polypeptide(L)'
;AERPTSGGFSEFRARVLRRLRQSTPRSLSRTAAGQPHGLVPAPQIVEFLSEPPLRLPLRSAVLVTGGTAEDQKAFQAHVLEVGQLSVADAFKPGPVIELKSENIEGLDGLSDEAYRIEVKDKRITLTSSTSHGLFNAMMTLRQLMSVSDGAVSIPKLRLEDAPMHEWRGLMLDVSRHFFTTDEVKHLLRTMALFKMNRFHWHLSDDQGFRVPIAKYPKLTEVGAWRDGTQQGHSGWNNDHRHYGGFYTPDQIHDVVSYAESLHIMVVPETDLPGHAQAIVAAYPEFSNRDAINAAPRVMEQWGVSDFVLAPNDKTFSFVSDLVSEVSGLIKSDYYHVGGDEVSSRQWDISPSAHRYEEDNHFASPRQIAGTFTQKAIEAANRMGRSGIVWDEALSTGIPLPQRSVVMIWRDWDNVPSKLSVASQRGLSVVMCPHSRTYLDFAQGPTDPYESQQGVVDLKKVYDLPLDGHGAKVLGGQGQLWSEYISRGLDDLDFKAWPRGAAIAEATWCDHHRPGFDDFKRRVKARASDFQDLGIELHVS
;
A
#
# COMPACT_ATOMS: atom_id res chain seq x y z
N ALA A 1 -25.70 5.08 19.72
CA ALA A 1 -25.26 4.15 18.66
C ALA A 1 -24.09 3.36 19.22
N GLU A 2 -24.29 2.07 19.44
CA GLU A 2 -23.37 1.19 20.16
C GLU A 2 -22.06 1.00 19.37
N ARG A 3 -20.95 1.01 20.10
CA ARG A 3 -19.59 0.81 19.57
C ARG A 3 -19.46 -0.63 19.05
N PRO A 4 -18.81 -0.89 17.91
CA PRO A 4 -18.33 -2.23 17.61
C PRO A 4 -17.18 -2.51 18.59
N THR A 5 -17.44 -3.42 19.53
CA THR A 5 -16.41 -3.93 20.45
C THR A 5 -15.41 -4.77 19.66
N SER A 6 -14.19 -4.88 20.20
CA SER A 6 -13.06 -5.69 19.70
C SER A 6 -13.34 -7.20 19.52
N GLY A 7 -14.60 -7.65 19.59
CA GLY A 7 -15.05 -9.03 19.46
C GLY A 7 -15.21 -9.53 18.01
N GLY A 8 -15.36 -8.64 17.01
CA GLY A 8 -15.64 -9.05 15.62
C GLY A 8 -14.54 -9.93 14.99
N PHE A 9 -13.27 -9.65 15.27
CA PHE A 9 -12.12 -10.43 14.77
C PHE A 9 -11.98 -11.80 15.47
N SER A 10 -12.35 -11.88 16.75
CA SER A 10 -12.38 -13.13 17.51
C SER A 10 -13.52 -14.04 17.06
N GLU A 11 -14.67 -13.48 16.71
CA GLU A 11 -15.80 -14.22 16.14
C GLU A 11 -15.56 -14.64 14.68
N PHE A 12 -14.92 -13.80 13.84
CA PHE A 12 -14.41 -14.19 12.52
C PHE A 12 -13.58 -15.47 12.62
N ARG A 13 -12.58 -15.43 13.50
CA ARG A 13 -11.65 -16.53 13.77
C ARG A 13 -12.40 -17.76 14.29
N ALA A 14 -13.30 -17.59 15.25
CA ALA A 14 -14.05 -18.70 15.83
C ALA A 14 -15.04 -19.32 14.84
N ARG A 15 -15.66 -18.55 13.94
CA ARG A 15 -16.69 -19.03 13.00
C ARG A 15 -16.06 -19.76 11.81
N VAL A 16 -14.97 -19.23 11.26
CA VAL A 16 -14.15 -19.91 10.22
C VAL A 16 -13.54 -21.19 10.80
N LEU A 17 -12.90 -21.15 11.98
CA LEU A 17 -12.32 -22.33 12.63
C LEU A 17 -13.38 -23.36 13.08
N ARG A 18 -14.58 -22.92 13.50
CA ARG A 18 -15.67 -23.82 13.89
C ARG A 18 -16.28 -24.53 12.68
N ARG A 19 -16.36 -23.87 11.52
CA ARG A 19 -16.71 -24.54 10.26
C ARG A 19 -15.60 -25.48 9.78
N LEU A 20 -14.31 -25.11 9.88
CA LEU A 20 -13.17 -25.99 9.61
C LEU A 20 -13.21 -27.31 10.42
N ARG A 21 -13.79 -27.30 11.62
CA ARG A 21 -13.99 -28.49 12.47
C ARG A 21 -15.28 -29.27 12.18
N GLN A 22 -16.28 -28.65 11.57
CA GLN A 22 -17.61 -29.25 11.33
C GLN A 22 -17.80 -29.75 9.89
N SER A 23 -17.07 -29.19 8.91
CA SER A 23 -17.16 -29.55 7.49
C SER A 23 -16.17 -30.64 7.06
N THR A 24 -15.53 -31.35 7.99
CA THR A 24 -14.70 -32.53 7.68
C THR A 24 -15.47 -33.83 7.94
N PRO A 25 -16.16 -34.42 6.95
CA PRO A 25 -16.58 -35.81 7.02
C PRO A 25 -15.36 -36.72 7.30
N ARG A 26 -15.50 -37.63 8.26
CA ARG A 26 -14.49 -38.65 8.65
C ARG A 26 -14.08 -39.61 7.52
N SER A 27 -14.59 -39.44 6.30
CA SER A 27 -14.33 -40.31 5.15
C SER A 27 -13.85 -39.59 3.89
N LEU A 28 -13.47 -38.31 3.97
CA LEU A 28 -12.92 -37.58 2.82
C LEU A 28 -11.40 -37.49 2.91
N SER A 29 -10.76 -38.11 1.93
CA SER A 29 -9.34 -38.01 1.69
C SER A 29 -8.93 -36.53 1.60
N ARG A 30 -7.90 -36.15 2.36
CA ARG A 30 -6.97 -35.08 1.93
C ARG A 30 -6.38 -35.53 0.60
N THR A 31 -7.07 -35.28 -0.51
CA THR A 31 -6.55 -35.66 -1.82
C THR A 31 -5.41 -34.73 -2.19
N ALA A 32 -4.21 -35.34 -2.13
CA ALA A 32 -3.00 -35.06 -2.89
C ALA A 32 -2.50 -33.61 -2.91
N ALA A 33 -1.46 -33.37 -2.10
CA ALA A 33 -0.31 -32.62 -2.56
C ALA A 33 0.07 -33.11 -3.97
N GLY A 34 -0.15 -32.29 -5.02
CA GLY A 34 -0.07 -32.81 -6.39
C GLY A 34 0.16 -31.78 -7.49
N GLN A 35 -0.49 -30.61 -7.48
CA GLN A 35 -0.14 -29.51 -8.38
C GLN A 35 -0.23 -28.14 -7.68
N PRO A 36 0.85 -27.33 -7.70
CA PRO A 36 0.79 -25.97 -7.17
C PRO A 36 -0.01 -25.10 -8.13
N HIS A 37 -1.25 -24.74 -7.77
CA HIS A 37 -2.15 -23.89 -8.58
C HIS A 37 -1.73 -22.40 -8.63
N GLY A 38 -0.50 -22.08 -8.22
CA GLY A 38 0.12 -20.76 -8.36
C GLY A 38 -0.58 -19.60 -7.64
N LEU A 39 -1.59 -19.85 -6.80
CA LEU A 39 -2.37 -18.79 -6.16
C LEU A 39 -1.55 -17.98 -5.18
N VAL A 40 -1.42 -16.68 -5.41
CA VAL A 40 -0.76 -15.73 -4.51
C VAL A 40 -1.65 -14.49 -4.39
N PRO A 41 -2.15 -14.14 -3.19
CA PRO A 41 -2.01 -14.89 -1.94
C PRO A 41 -2.72 -16.26 -1.97
N ALA A 42 -2.32 -17.16 -1.08
CA ALA A 42 -2.95 -18.45 -0.85
C ALA A 42 -4.36 -18.23 -0.26
N PRO A 43 -5.41 -18.88 -0.80
CA PRO A 43 -6.77 -18.72 -0.30
C PRO A 43 -6.95 -19.45 1.04
N GLN A 44 -7.89 -18.97 1.85
CA GLN A 44 -8.24 -19.61 3.14
C GLN A 44 -8.79 -21.03 2.96
N ILE A 45 -9.68 -21.24 1.98
CA ILE A 45 -10.28 -22.55 1.69
C ILE A 45 -10.28 -22.78 0.18
N VAL A 46 -9.70 -23.91 -0.24
CA VAL A 46 -9.78 -24.38 -1.63
C VAL A 46 -9.97 -25.89 -1.66
N GLU A 47 -10.97 -26.33 -2.40
CA GLU A 47 -11.29 -27.73 -2.65
C GLU A 47 -11.32 -27.96 -4.15
N PHE A 48 -10.31 -28.65 -4.67
CA PHE A 48 -10.29 -29.08 -6.07
C PHE A 48 -11.16 -30.30 -6.26
N LEU A 49 -12.01 -30.25 -7.29
CA LEU A 49 -12.81 -31.39 -7.70
C LEU A 49 -11.92 -32.36 -8.48
N SER A 50 -12.13 -33.67 -8.32
CA SER A 50 -11.35 -34.72 -8.99
C SER A 50 -11.61 -34.81 -10.50
N GLU A 51 -12.58 -34.06 -11.00
CA GLU A 51 -12.96 -33.98 -12.40
C GLU A 51 -11.92 -33.23 -13.25
N PRO A 52 -11.82 -33.54 -14.56
CA PRO A 52 -10.94 -32.81 -15.46
C PRO A 52 -11.23 -31.30 -15.46
N PRO A 53 -10.20 -30.45 -15.65
CA PRO A 53 -10.37 -29.00 -15.77
C PRO A 53 -11.40 -28.62 -16.85
N LEU A 54 -12.11 -27.51 -16.62
CA LEU A 54 -12.89 -26.86 -17.66
C LEU A 54 -11.93 -26.33 -18.72
N ARG A 55 -12.06 -26.83 -19.94
CA ARG A 55 -11.23 -26.42 -21.08
C ARG A 55 -12.07 -25.67 -22.12
N LEU A 56 -11.71 -24.43 -22.39
CA LEU A 56 -12.38 -23.55 -23.36
C LEU A 56 -11.40 -23.19 -24.48
N PRO A 57 -11.70 -23.50 -25.75
CA PRO A 57 -10.89 -23.00 -26.87
C PRO A 57 -10.74 -21.48 -26.82
N LEU A 58 -9.58 -20.95 -27.23
CA LEU A 58 -9.42 -19.49 -27.30
C LEU A 58 -10.49 -18.87 -28.22
N ARG A 59 -10.89 -17.64 -27.90
CA ARG A 59 -11.98 -16.90 -28.54
C ARG A 59 -13.37 -17.52 -28.36
N SER A 60 -13.51 -18.56 -27.54
CA SER A 60 -14.83 -19.07 -27.16
C SER A 60 -15.70 -17.94 -26.60
N ALA A 61 -16.94 -17.91 -27.07
CA ALA A 61 -17.93 -16.96 -26.59
C ALA A 61 -18.46 -17.45 -25.23
N VAL A 62 -18.34 -16.62 -24.19
CA VAL A 62 -18.88 -16.89 -22.86
C VAL A 62 -19.98 -15.90 -22.52
N LEU A 63 -21.05 -16.40 -21.91
CA LEU A 63 -22.14 -15.54 -21.43
C LEU A 63 -21.79 -15.05 -20.03
N VAL A 64 -21.53 -13.75 -19.86
CA VAL A 64 -21.33 -13.11 -18.56
C VAL A 64 -22.65 -12.52 -18.08
N THR A 65 -23.05 -12.81 -16.84
CA THR A 65 -24.33 -12.36 -16.26
C THR A 65 -24.13 -11.84 -14.84
N GLY A 66 -25.03 -10.96 -14.39
CA GLY A 66 -24.99 -10.38 -13.05
C GLY A 66 -23.90 -9.30 -12.88
N GLY A 67 -23.64 -8.90 -11.64
CA GLY A 67 -22.75 -7.78 -11.30
C GLY A 67 -23.26 -6.42 -11.78
N THR A 68 -22.57 -5.35 -11.40
CA THR A 68 -22.77 -4.01 -11.96
C THR A 68 -22.10 -3.87 -13.33
N ALA A 69 -22.30 -2.73 -14.00
CA ALA A 69 -21.59 -2.44 -15.25
C ALA A 69 -20.08 -2.33 -15.03
N GLU A 70 -19.67 -1.78 -13.89
CA GLU A 70 -18.27 -1.68 -13.47
C GLU A 70 -17.66 -3.05 -13.21
N ASP A 71 -18.39 -3.95 -12.53
CA ASP A 71 -17.94 -5.34 -12.30
C ASP A 71 -17.73 -6.07 -13.63
N GLN A 72 -18.66 -5.92 -14.59
CA GLN A 72 -18.54 -6.54 -15.91
C GLN A 72 -17.37 -5.96 -16.71
N LYS A 73 -17.12 -4.66 -16.62
CA LYS A 73 -15.96 -4.01 -17.25
C LYS A 73 -14.64 -4.51 -16.65
N ALA A 74 -14.57 -4.63 -15.32
CA ALA A 74 -13.40 -5.20 -14.64
C ALA A 74 -13.20 -6.66 -15.04
N PHE A 75 -14.28 -7.45 -15.11
CA PHE A 75 -14.25 -8.83 -15.56
C PHE A 75 -13.70 -8.97 -16.99
N GLN A 76 -14.16 -8.10 -17.89
CA GLN A 76 -13.65 -8.04 -19.27
C GLN A 76 -12.13 -7.80 -19.29
N ALA A 77 -11.66 -6.75 -18.60
CA ALA A 77 -10.26 -6.33 -18.62
C ALA A 77 -9.32 -7.34 -17.94
N HIS A 78 -9.75 -7.96 -16.84
CA HIS A 78 -8.85 -8.76 -16.01
C HIS A 78 -8.99 -10.27 -16.17
N VAL A 79 -10.10 -10.75 -16.74
CA VAL A 79 -10.34 -12.18 -16.93
C VAL A 79 -10.48 -12.52 -18.41
N LEU A 80 -11.35 -11.84 -19.15
CA LEU A 80 -11.61 -12.21 -20.55
C LEU A 80 -10.42 -11.91 -21.48
N GLU A 81 -9.80 -10.73 -21.35
CA GLU A 81 -8.64 -10.36 -22.17
C GLU A 81 -7.44 -11.28 -21.91
N VAL A 82 -7.14 -11.56 -20.63
CA VAL A 82 -6.07 -12.48 -20.22
C VAL A 82 -6.34 -13.91 -20.70
N GLY A 83 -7.60 -14.36 -20.60
CA GLY A 83 -8.03 -15.65 -21.11
C GLY A 83 -8.19 -15.70 -22.64
N GLN A 84 -8.04 -14.58 -23.35
CA GLN A 84 -8.35 -14.45 -24.79
C GLN A 84 -9.73 -15.03 -25.14
N LEU A 85 -10.73 -14.80 -24.28
CA LEU A 85 -12.13 -15.22 -24.46
C LEU A 85 -12.95 -14.06 -25.06
N SER A 86 -14.08 -14.37 -25.69
CA SER A 86 -14.99 -13.37 -26.25
C SER A 86 -16.31 -13.34 -25.48
N VAL A 87 -16.98 -12.19 -25.45
CA VAL A 87 -18.33 -12.06 -24.89
C VAL A 87 -19.34 -12.58 -25.90
N ALA A 88 -20.28 -13.43 -25.46
CA ALA A 88 -21.36 -13.91 -26.29
C ALA A 88 -22.54 -12.92 -26.33
N ASP A 89 -23.04 -12.60 -27.53
CA ASP A 89 -24.38 -12.03 -27.69
C ASP A 89 -25.41 -13.09 -27.29
N ALA A 90 -26.32 -12.74 -26.36
CA ALA A 90 -27.14 -13.68 -25.59
C ALA A 90 -27.84 -14.82 -26.40
N PHE A 91 -28.13 -15.94 -25.70
CA PHE A 91 -28.93 -17.11 -26.13
C PHE A 91 -28.25 -18.23 -26.97
N LYS A 92 -26.93 -18.44 -26.88
CA LYS A 92 -26.32 -19.70 -27.36
C LYS A 92 -25.97 -20.64 -26.19
N PRO A 93 -26.22 -21.96 -26.32
CA PRO A 93 -25.75 -22.94 -25.33
C PRO A 93 -24.20 -22.93 -25.30
N GLY A 94 -23.64 -22.52 -24.16
CA GLY A 94 -22.20 -22.33 -23.98
C GLY A 94 -21.81 -22.20 -22.49
N PRO A 95 -20.52 -21.95 -22.18
CA PRO A 95 -20.08 -21.68 -20.83
C PRO A 95 -20.71 -20.39 -20.30
N VAL A 96 -21.22 -20.44 -19.07
CA VAL A 96 -21.84 -19.31 -18.37
C VAL A 96 -20.93 -18.88 -17.23
N ILE A 97 -20.66 -17.58 -17.17
CA ILE A 97 -19.98 -16.94 -16.04
C ILE A 97 -20.98 -16.04 -15.34
N GLU A 98 -21.17 -16.28 -14.05
CA GLU A 98 -22.18 -15.60 -13.24
C GLU A 98 -21.50 -14.81 -12.12
N LEU A 99 -21.68 -13.49 -12.14
CA LEU A 99 -21.23 -12.56 -11.11
C LEU A 99 -22.42 -12.30 -10.17
N LYS A 100 -22.39 -12.87 -8.97
CA LYS A 100 -23.48 -12.77 -8.00
C LYS A 100 -23.12 -11.79 -6.88
N SER A 101 -23.86 -10.68 -6.84
CA SER A 101 -23.83 -9.71 -5.75
C SER A 101 -24.81 -10.14 -4.65
N GLU A 102 -24.41 -11.12 -3.84
CA GLU A 102 -25.23 -11.66 -2.75
C GLU A 102 -24.38 -12.02 -1.53
N ASN A 103 -25.03 -12.02 -0.37
CA ASN A 103 -24.45 -12.49 0.89
C ASN A 103 -24.04 -13.97 0.79
N ILE A 104 -22.90 -14.29 1.38
CA ILE A 104 -22.33 -15.63 1.37
C ILE A 104 -22.48 -16.20 2.77
N GLU A 105 -23.37 -17.19 2.90
CA GLU A 105 -23.61 -17.81 4.20
C GLU A 105 -22.32 -18.36 4.82
N GLY A 106 -21.93 -17.76 5.96
CA GLY A 106 -20.70 -18.09 6.69
C GLY A 106 -19.51 -17.17 6.41
N LEU A 107 -19.57 -16.33 5.37
CA LEU A 107 -18.65 -15.22 5.14
C LEU A 107 -19.29 -13.83 5.36
N ASP A 108 -20.61 -13.78 5.63
CA ASP A 108 -21.33 -12.53 5.91
C ASP A 108 -20.75 -11.75 7.09
N GLY A 109 -20.48 -10.46 6.86
CA GLY A 109 -19.95 -9.54 7.86
C GLY A 109 -18.50 -9.80 8.27
N LEU A 110 -17.80 -10.73 7.59
CA LEU A 110 -16.39 -11.02 7.86
C LEU A 110 -15.46 -9.96 7.27
N SER A 111 -15.71 -9.57 6.03
CA SER A 111 -15.02 -8.50 5.31
C SER A 111 -15.85 -8.15 4.08
N ASP A 112 -15.85 -6.88 3.69
CA ASP A 112 -16.42 -6.45 2.41
C ASP A 112 -15.67 -7.05 1.21
N GLU A 113 -14.51 -7.66 1.45
CA GLU A 113 -13.64 -8.23 0.43
C GLU A 113 -13.77 -9.76 0.32
N ALA A 114 -14.66 -10.39 1.09
CA ALA A 114 -14.86 -11.83 1.10
C ALA A 114 -15.58 -12.31 -0.18
N TYR A 115 -15.22 -13.51 -0.66
CA TYR A 115 -15.80 -14.06 -1.89
C TYR A 115 -15.81 -15.58 -1.94
N ARG A 116 -16.61 -16.12 -2.85
CA ARG A 116 -16.66 -17.54 -3.22
C ARG A 116 -16.48 -17.72 -4.71
N ILE A 117 -15.74 -18.75 -5.10
CA ILE A 117 -15.62 -19.22 -6.49
C ILE A 117 -16.10 -20.66 -6.56
N GLU A 118 -16.98 -20.94 -7.52
CA GLU A 118 -17.33 -22.31 -7.91
C GLU A 118 -17.09 -22.50 -9.40
N VAL A 119 -16.19 -23.43 -9.75
CA VAL A 119 -15.94 -23.87 -11.12
C VAL A 119 -16.46 -25.29 -11.25
N LYS A 120 -17.55 -25.44 -12.00
CA LYS A 120 -18.13 -26.73 -12.40
C LYS A 120 -18.15 -26.78 -13.93
N ASP A 121 -18.75 -27.82 -14.52
CA ASP A 121 -18.78 -28.10 -15.97
C ASP A 121 -18.74 -26.87 -16.89
N LYS A 122 -19.89 -26.35 -17.33
CA LYS A 122 -19.98 -25.17 -18.19
C LYS A 122 -20.37 -23.92 -17.40
N ARG A 123 -20.06 -23.88 -16.10
CA ARG A 123 -20.47 -22.78 -15.23
C ARG A 123 -19.37 -22.39 -14.26
N ILE A 124 -19.03 -21.11 -14.27
CA ILE A 124 -18.18 -20.44 -13.30
C ILE A 124 -19.07 -19.46 -12.54
N THR A 125 -19.07 -19.51 -11.22
CA THR A 125 -19.84 -18.59 -10.38
C THR A 125 -18.89 -17.88 -9.44
N LEU A 126 -18.88 -16.55 -9.51
CA LEU A 126 -18.19 -15.66 -8.59
C LEU A 126 -19.24 -14.99 -7.72
N THR A 127 -19.15 -15.15 -6.40
CA THR A 127 -20.10 -14.58 -5.46
C THR A 127 -19.39 -13.68 -4.46
N SER A 128 -19.98 -12.52 -4.15
CA SER A 128 -19.61 -11.66 -3.03
C SER A 128 -20.75 -10.70 -2.67
N SER A 129 -20.76 -10.18 -1.44
CA SER A 129 -21.69 -9.13 -1.01
C SER A 129 -21.32 -7.75 -1.55
N THR A 130 -20.10 -7.56 -2.07
CA THR A 130 -19.64 -6.27 -2.61
C THR A 130 -18.87 -6.43 -3.93
N SER A 131 -18.73 -5.34 -4.67
CA SER A 131 -17.87 -5.28 -5.87
C SER A 131 -16.40 -5.56 -5.57
N HIS A 132 -15.88 -5.17 -4.39
CA HIS A 132 -14.48 -5.44 -4.05
C HIS A 132 -14.22 -6.94 -3.87
N GLY A 133 -15.12 -7.65 -3.16
CA GLY A 133 -15.00 -9.11 -3.07
C GLY A 133 -15.17 -9.79 -4.43
N LEU A 134 -16.08 -9.31 -5.30
CA LEU A 134 -16.18 -9.80 -6.68
C LEU A 134 -14.87 -9.56 -7.44
N PHE A 135 -14.25 -8.39 -7.34
CA PHE A 135 -12.97 -8.08 -7.97
C PHE A 135 -11.85 -9.01 -7.48
N ASN A 136 -11.78 -9.29 -6.18
CA ASN A 136 -10.84 -10.26 -5.63
C ASN A 136 -11.08 -11.68 -6.17
N ALA A 137 -12.35 -12.07 -6.37
CA ALA A 137 -12.71 -13.33 -7.03
C ALA A 137 -12.22 -13.36 -8.48
N MET A 138 -12.29 -12.24 -9.20
CA MET A 138 -11.75 -12.12 -10.57
C MET A 138 -10.22 -12.28 -10.60
N MET A 139 -9.50 -11.65 -9.67
CA MET A 139 -8.04 -11.81 -9.57
C MET A 139 -7.63 -13.26 -9.29
N THR A 140 -8.36 -13.94 -8.41
CA THR A 140 -8.13 -15.37 -8.17
C THR A 140 -8.49 -16.22 -9.38
N LEU A 141 -9.61 -15.94 -10.06
CA LEU A 141 -9.99 -16.64 -11.28
C LEU A 141 -8.92 -16.46 -12.37
N ARG A 142 -8.40 -15.23 -12.56
CA ARG A 142 -7.30 -14.95 -13.49
C ARG A 142 -6.11 -15.87 -13.21
N GLN A 143 -5.68 -15.96 -11.95
CA GLN A 143 -4.58 -16.82 -11.52
C GLN A 143 -4.88 -18.32 -11.69
N LEU A 144 -6.15 -18.74 -11.67
CA LEU A 144 -6.55 -20.13 -11.92
C LEU A 144 -6.51 -20.49 -13.41
N MET A 145 -6.53 -19.52 -14.32
CA MET A 145 -6.48 -19.76 -15.75
C MET A 145 -5.06 -20.17 -16.18
N SER A 146 -4.99 -21.16 -17.06
CA SER A 146 -3.78 -21.50 -17.80
C SER A 146 -4.09 -21.46 -19.29
N VAL A 147 -3.37 -20.61 -20.03
CA VAL A 147 -3.50 -20.49 -21.48
C VAL A 147 -2.41 -21.33 -22.14
N SER A 148 -2.80 -22.43 -22.76
CA SER A 148 -1.88 -23.32 -23.47
C SER A 148 -2.61 -24.11 -24.57
N ASP A 149 -1.88 -24.53 -25.59
CA ASP A 149 -2.38 -25.42 -26.66
C ASP A 149 -3.69 -24.92 -27.30
N GLY A 150 -3.81 -23.61 -27.51
CA GLY A 150 -4.98 -22.98 -28.12
C GLY A 150 -6.26 -22.99 -27.27
N ALA A 151 -6.15 -23.18 -25.95
CA ALA A 151 -7.26 -23.17 -25.02
C ALA A 151 -6.91 -22.53 -23.66
N VAL A 152 -7.94 -22.06 -22.96
CA VAL A 152 -7.89 -21.75 -21.53
C VAL A 152 -8.31 -22.99 -20.75
N SER A 153 -7.54 -23.37 -19.75
CA SER A 153 -7.87 -24.42 -18.80
C SER A 153 -8.07 -23.84 -17.41
N ILE A 154 -9.16 -24.21 -16.75
CA ILE A 154 -9.52 -23.75 -15.39
C ILE A 154 -9.84 -24.98 -14.54
N PRO A 155 -9.14 -25.23 -13.43
CA PRO A 155 -9.44 -26.36 -12.56
C PRO A 155 -10.86 -26.23 -11.98
N LYS A 156 -11.58 -27.35 -11.94
CA LYS A 156 -12.88 -27.41 -11.27
C LYS A 156 -12.67 -27.40 -9.76
N LEU A 157 -13.36 -26.51 -9.06
CA LEU A 157 -13.13 -26.29 -7.63
C LEU A 157 -14.28 -25.58 -6.94
N ARG A 158 -14.24 -25.60 -5.62
CA ARG A 158 -14.91 -24.65 -4.74
C ARG A 158 -13.85 -23.94 -3.89
N LEU A 159 -13.92 -22.61 -3.83
CA LEU A 159 -13.01 -21.78 -3.05
C LEU A 159 -13.80 -20.72 -2.28
N GLU A 160 -13.42 -20.50 -1.04
CA GLU A 160 -13.97 -19.48 -0.15
C GLU A 160 -12.80 -18.75 0.49
N ASP A 161 -12.83 -17.41 0.42
CA ASP A 161 -11.65 -16.63 0.75
C ASP A 161 -12.01 -15.23 1.24
N ALA A 162 -11.15 -14.68 2.10
CA ALA A 162 -11.26 -13.35 2.68
C ALA A 162 -9.89 -12.94 3.26
N PRO A 163 -9.55 -11.63 3.26
CA PRO A 163 -8.30 -11.16 3.83
C PRO A 163 -8.30 -11.27 5.37
N MET A 164 -7.13 -11.53 5.96
CA MET A 164 -6.94 -11.45 7.40
C MET A 164 -6.72 -10.03 7.93
N HIS A 165 -6.22 -9.13 7.08
CA HIS A 165 -5.93 -7.75 7.45
C HIS A 165 -6.57 -6.76 6.48
N GLU A 166 -7.10 -5.67 7.04
CA GLU A 166 -7.78 -4.59 6.31
C GLU A 166 -6.79 -3.77 5.45
N TRP A 167 -5.52 -3.69 5.86
CA TRP A 167 -4.48 -2.88 5.22
C TRP A 167 -3.43 -3.76 4.55
N ARG A 168 -3.36 -3.69 3.21
CA ARG A 168 -2.40 -4.44 2.40
C ARG A 168 -1.79 -3.48 1.40
N GLY A 169 -0.68 -2.87 1.79
CA GLY A 169 -0.20 -1.65 1.15
C GLY A 169 1.16 -1.74 0.48
N LEU A 170 1.37 -0.86 -0.50
CA LEU A 170 2.68 -0.39 -0.91
C LEU A 170 2.71 1.13 -0.86
N MET A 171 3.85 1.68 -0.46
CA MET A 171 4.17 3.09 -0.65
C MET A 171 5.10 3.27 -1.83
N LEU A 172 4.85 4.31 -2.62
CA LEU A 172 5.79 4.80 -3.62
C LEU A 172 6.23 6.23 -3.25
N ASP A 173 7.54 6.39 -3.05
CA ASP A 173 8.19 7.69 -2.99
C ASP A 173 8.31 8.26 -4.39
N VAL A 174 7.63 9.39 -4.61
CA VAL A 174 7.71 10.16 -5.86
C VAL A 174 8.44 11.48 -5.67
N SER A 175 8.95 11.74 -4.46
CA SER A 175 9.66 12.94 -4.05
C SER A 175 11.14 12.84 -4.38
N ARG A 176 11.80 11.71 -4.13
CA ARG A 176 13.24 11.54 -4.45
C ARG A 176 13.43 11.36 -5.95
N HIS A 177 12.68 10.48 -6.59
CA HIS A 177 12.54 10.40 -8.05
C HIS A 177 11.05 10.44 -8.47
N PHE A 178 10.74 11.25 -9.48
CA PHE A 178 9.39 11.40 -10.02
C PHE A 178 9.04 10.24 -10.95
N PHE A 179 7.85 9.67 -10.75
CA PHE A 179 7.27 8.64 -11.63
C PHE A 179 6.08 9.22 -12.39
N THR A 180 5.97 8.90 -13.67
CA THR A 180 4.84 9.31 -14.50
C THR A 180 3.54 8.64 -14.05
N THR A 181 2.39 9.19 -14.45
CA THR A 181 1.08 8.58 -14.13
C THR A 181 0.95 7.15 -14.66
N ASP A 182 1.54 6.85 -15.81
CA ASP A 182 1.48 5.51 -16.40
C ASP A 182 2.30 4.50 -15.60
N GLU A 183 3.44 4.91 -15.04
CA GLU A 183 4.25 4.09 -14.15
C GLU A 183 3.56 3.86 -12.80
N VAL A 184 2.93 4.90 -12.23
CA VAL A 184 2.11 4.74 -11.01
C VAL A 184 0.95 3.77 -11.28
N LYS A 185 0.25 3.92 -12.41
CA LYS A 185 -0.83 3.00 -12.82
C LYS A 185 -0.30 1.58 -13.09
N HIS A 186 0.92 1.43 -13.57
CA HIS A 186 1.56 0.13 -13.71
C HIS A 186 1.67 -0.57 -12.35
N LEU A 187 2.23 0.12 -11.35
CA LEU A 187 2.34 -0.44 -10.00
C LEU A 187 0.97 -0.84 -9.42
N LEU A 188 -0.04 0.03 -9.60
CA LEU A 188 -1.41 -0.23 -9.16
C LEU A 188 -2.02 -1.50 -9.81
N ARG A 189 -1.78 -1.75 -11.10
CA ARG A 189 -2.22 -3.00 -11.76
C ARG A 189 -1.59 -4.23 -11.13
N THR A 190 -0.30 -4.18 -10.83
CA THR A 190 0.41 -5.31 -10.23
C THR A 190 -0.02 -5.52 -8.78
N MET A 191 -0.24 -4.45 -8.02
CA MET A 191 -0.86 -4.50 -6.69
C MET A 191 -2.24 -5.20 -6.71
N ALA A 192 -3.08 -4.86 -7.68
CA ALA A 192 -4.41 -5.45 -7.84
C ALA A 192 -4.36 -6.96 -8.08
N LEU A 193 -3.41 -7.46 -8.89
CA LEU A 193 -3.21 -8.89 -9.14
C LEU A 193 -3.01 -9.68 -7.83
N PHE A 194 -2.35 -9.07 -6.84
CA PHE A 194 -2.09 -9.65 -5.53
C PHE A 194 -3.07 -9.19 -4.44
N LYS A 195 -4.19 -8.58 -4.80
CA LYS A 195 -5.27 -8.14 -3.90
C LYS A 195 -4.83 -7.13 -2.83
N MET A 196 -3.80 -6.34 -3.14
CA MET A 196 -3.39 -5.21 -2.30
C MET A 196 -4.39 -4.06 -2.49
N ASN A 197 -4.68 -3.30 -1.43
CA ASN A 197 -5.80 -2.33 -1.42
C ASN A 197 -5.44 -0.94 -0.90
N ARG A 198 -4.17 -0.67 -0.59
CA ARG A 198 -3.69 0.64 -0.13
C ARG A 198 -2.46 1.06 -0.94
N PHE A 199 -2.58 2.18 -1.64
CA PHE A 199 -1.45 2.83 -2.30
C PHE A 199 -1.09 4.08 -1.52
N HIS A 200 0.00 4.02 -0.76
CA HIS A 200 0.53 5.15 -0.01
C HIS A 200 1.39 6.01 -0.93
N TRP A 201 0.96 7.24 -1.20
CA TRP A 201 1.61 8.11 -2.17
C TRP A 201 2.40 9.19 -1.45
N HIS A 202 3.71 9.01 -1.38
CA HIS A 202 4.61 9.93 -0.70
C HIS A 202 4.96 11.11 -1.59
N LEU A 203 4.23 12.22 -1.44
CA LEU A 203 4.13 13.33 -2.41
C LEU A 203 5.00 14.54 -2.08
N SER A 204 5.63 14.60 -0.91
CA SER A 204 6.54 15.70 -0.58
C SER A 204 7.69 15.26 0.32
N ASP A 205 8.89 15.73 -0.02
CA ASP A 205 10.10 15.55 0.78
C ASP A 205 11.09 16.72 0.52
N ASP A 206 12.29 16.64 1.08
CA ASP A 206 13.37 17.62 0.95
C ASP A 206 13.81 17.86 -0.50
N GLN A 207 13.79 16.81 -1.33
CA GLN A 207 14.28 16.82 -2.71
C GLN A 207 13.17 17.06 -3.75
N GLY A 208 11.93 17.25 -3.31
CA GLY A 208 10.81 17.41 -4.23
C GLY A 208 9.43 17.52 -3.61
N PHE A 209 8.61 18.44 -4.12
CA PHE A 209 7.20 18.60 -3.78
C PHE A 209 6.32 18.36 -5.02
N ARG A 210 5.43 17.35 -4.96
CA ARG A 210 4.83 16.75 -6.17
C ARG A 210 3.34 17.04 -6.37
N VAL A 211 2.72 17.75 -5.44
CA VAL A 211 1.28 18.07 -5.46
C VAL A 211 1.06 19.59 -5.59
N PRO A 212 0.21 20.08 -6.50
CA PRO A 212 -0.07 21.49 -6.64
C PRO A 212 -1.04 21.95 -5.55
N ILE A 213 -0.69 23.05 -4.89
CA ILE A 213 -1.51 23.68 -3.86
C ILE A 213 -1.85 25.08 -4.37
N ALA A 214 -3.14 25.34 -4.63
CA ALA A 214 -3.57 26.55 -5.32
C ALA A 214 -3.22 27.82 -4.54
N LYS A 215 -3.32 27.77 -3.20
CA LYS A 215 -2.90 28.87 -2.33
C LYS A 215 -1.38 29.07 -2.28
N TYR A 216 -0.60 28.03 -2.61
CA TYR A 216 0.85 28.01 -2.52
C TYR A 216 1.53 27.51 -3.82
N PRO A 217 1.36 28.21 -4.96
CA PRO A 217 1.80 27.73 -6.28
C PRO A 217 3.31 27.43 -6.36
N LYS A 218 4.15 28.23 -5.67
CA LYS A 218 5.61 28.01 -5.63
C LYS A 218 6.05 26.66 -5.10
N LEU A 219 5.20 25.92 -4.38
CA LEU A 219 5.52 24.54 -3.97
C LEU A 219 5.82 23.67 -5.19
N THR A 220 5.16 23.92 -6.33
CA THR A 220 5.44 23.21 -7.59
C THR A 220 6.22 24.02 -8.62
N GLU A 221 6.15 25.36 -8.58
CA GLU A 221 7.00 26.19 -9.46
C GLU A 221 8.49 26.14 -9.06
N VAL A 222 8.77 25.97 -7.76
CA VAL A 222 10.12 25.89 -7.19
C VAL A 222 10.37 24.53 -6.55
N GLY A 223 9.53 24.13 -5.58
CA GLY A 223 9.76 22.93 -4.76
C GLY A 223 9.74 21.61 -5.53
N ALA A 224 9.17 21.57 -6.74
CA ALA A 224 9.18 20.38 -7.60
C ALA A 224 10.51 20.18 -8.36
N TRP A 225 11.45 21.13 -8.30
CA TRP A 225 12.62 21.15 -9.17
C TRP A 225 13.91 21.32 -8.37
N ARG A 226 14.94 20.55 -8.71
CA ARG A 226 16.30 20.65 -8.17
C ARG A 226 17.32 20.68 -9.31
N ASP A 227 18.48 21.28 -9.07
CA ASP A 227 19.55 21.46 -10.06
C ASP A 227 20.70 20.45 -9.91
N GLY A 228 20.42 19.33 -9.25
CA GLY A 228 21.38 18.26 -9.04
C GLY A 228 20.79 17.08 -8.30
N THR A 229 21.28 15.89 -8.60
CA THR A 229 20.92 14.64 -7.91
C THR A 229 22.19 13.90 -7.50
N GLN A 230 22.26 13.50 -6.23
CA GLN A 230 23.35 12.67 -5.72
C GLN A 230 23.51 11.38 -6.53
N GLN A 231 24.76 11.02 -6.85
CA GLN A 231 25.12 9.80 -7.56
C GLN A 231 25.83 8.83 -6.60
N GLY A 232 25.29 7.62 -6.44
CA GLY A 232 25.80 6.61 -5.52
C GLY A 232 25.74 7.02 -4.04
N HIS A 233 26.44 6.28 -3.18
CA HIS A 233 26.38 6.45 -1.73
C HIS A 233 27.30 7.55 -1.17
N SER A 234 28.15 8.17 -1.99
CA SER A 234 29.05 9.23 -1.53
C SER A 234 28.45 10.62 -1.82
N GLY A 235 28.08 11.34 -0.75
CA GLY A 235 27.37 12.63 -0.81
C GLY A 235 28.11 13.81 -1.48
N TRP A 236 29.28 13.58 -2.08
CA TRP A 236 30.02 14.61 -2.82
C TRP A 236 29.81 14.53 -4.34
N ASN A 237 29.23 13.44 -4.85
CA ASN A 237 29.04 13.25 -6.28
C ASN A 237 27.60 13.65 -6.67
N ASN A 238 27.48 14.60 -7.59
CA ASN A 238 26.20 15.19 -7.99
C ASN A 238 26.20 15.34 -9.52
N ASP A 239 25.09 15.01 -10.18
CA ASP A 239 25.01 15.02 -11.64
C ASP A 239 24.83 16.42 -12.26
N HIS A 240 24.53 17.42 -11.43
CA HIS A 240 24.25 18.82 -11.79
C HIS A 240 23.16 18.96 -12.87
N ARG A 241 22.21 18.04 -12.92
CA ARG A 241 21.10 18.07 -13.88
C ARG A 241 19.86 18.66 -13.23
N HIS A 242 19.21 19.55 -13.98
CA HIS A 242 17.88 20.00 -13.64
C HIS A 242 16.91 18.80 -13.69
N TYR A 243 16.29 18.50 -12.57
CA TYR A 243 15.44 17.33 -12.38
C TYR A 243 14.19 17.71 -11.58
N GLY A 244 13.03 17.17 -11.97
CA GLY A 244 11.80 17.44 -11.27
C GLY A 244 10.55 17.00 -11.99
N GLY A 245 9.42 17.47 -11.47
CA GLY A 245 8.08 17.13 -11.94
C GLY A 245 7.06 17.18 -10.80
N PHE A 246 5.80 17.35 -11.16
CA PHE A 246 4.65 17.31 -10.26
C PHE A 246 3.42 16.82 -11.01
N TYR A 247 2.41 16.36 -10.29
CA TYR A 247 1.15 15.88 -10.87
C TYR A 247 0.15 17.03 -10.95
N THR A 248 -0.39 17.30 -12.14
CA THR A 248 -1.53 18.22 -12.27
C THR A 248 -2.78 17.66 -11.55
N PRO A 249 -3.77 18.50 -11.19
CA PRO A 249 -5.01 18.00 -10.58
C PRO A 249 -5.70 16.91 -11.42
N ASP A 250 -5.71 17.06 -12.75
CA ASP A 250 -6.30 16.06 -13.66
C ASP A 250 -5.55 14.73 -13.61
N GLN A 251 -4.21 14.77 -13.54
CA GLN A 251 -3.38 13.57 -13.39
C GLN A 251 -3.61 12.88 -12.04
N ILE A 252 -3.76 13.65 -10.95
CA ILE A 252 -4.09 13.11 -9.63
C ILE A 252 -5.47 12.43 -9.68
N HIS A 253 -6.48 13.11 -10.22
CA HIS A 253 -7.82 12.55 -10.37
C HIS A 253 -7.85 11.29 -11.23
N ASP A 254 -7.08 11.26 -12.32
CA ASP A 254 -6.94 10.11 -13.20
C ASP A 254 -6.28 8.91 -12.50
N VAL A 255 -5.19 9.12 -11.75
CA VAL A 255 -4.57 8.06 -10.93
C VAL A 255 -5.51 7.56 -9.83
N VAL A 256 -6.19 8.46 -9.11
CA VAL A 256 -7.14 8.08 -8.05
C VAL A 256 -8.31 7.29 -8.62
N SER A 257 -8.92 7.75 -9.72
CA SER A 257 -10.03 7.04 -10.38
C SER A 257 -9.60 5.67 -10.90
N TYR A 258 -8.37 5.57 -11.40
CA TYR A 258 -7.81 4.30 -11.83
C TYR A 258 -7.59 3.34 -10.66
N ALA A 259 -7.02 3.82 -9.55
CA ALA A 259 -6.86 3.02 -8.33
C ALA A 259 -8.21 2.55 -7.78
N GLU A 260 -9.23 3.42 -7.77
CA GLU A 260 -10.60 3.06 -7.36
C GLU A 260 -11.20 1.96 -8.23
N SER A 261 -10.96 1.98 -9.55
CA SER A 261 -11.40 0.91 -10.47
C SER A 261 -10.75 -0.46 -10.19
N LEU A 262 -9.63 -0.46 -9.46
CA LEU A 262 -8.91 -1.64 -8.98
C LEU A 262 -9.19 -1.94 -7.50
N HIS A 263 -10.14 -1.23 -6.88
CA HIS A 263 -10.43 -1.27 -5.44
C HIS A 263 -9.22 -0.94 -4.53
N ILE A 264 -8.30 -0.12 -5.02
CA ILE A 264 -7.14 0.38 -4.29
C ILE A 264 -7.44 1.81 -3.81
N MET A 265 -7.36 2.03 -2.50
CA MET A 265 -7.45 3.37 -1.92
C MET A 265 -6.09 4.06 -1.97
N VAL A 266 -6.04 5.24 -2.57
CA VAL A 266 -4.87 6.13 -2.53
C VAL A 266 -4.83 6.83 -1.18
N VAL A 267 -3.69 6.81 -0.50
CA VAL A 267 -3.45 7.48 0.77
C VAL A 267 -2.38 8.54 0.53
N PRO A 268 -2.71 9.85 0.53
CA PRO A 268 -1.73 10.88 0.30
C PRO A 268 -0.86 11.10 1.54
N GLU A 269 0.42 11.38 1.31
CA GLU A 269 1.33 11.88 2.33
C GLU A 269 1.92 13.21 1.94
N THR A 270 1.91 14.14 2.90
CA THR A 270 2.80 15.30 2.88
C THR A 270 3.56 15.35 4.19
N ASP A 271 4.88 15.16 4.13
CA ASP A 271 5.73 15.03 5.30
C ASP A 271 6.00 16.38 5.97
N LEU A 272 5.79 16.41 7.29
CA LEU A 272 5.85 17.57 8.15
C LEU A 272 6.20 17.15 9.59
N PRO A 273 6.91 17.98 10.37
CA PRO A 273 7.58 19.24 10.00
C PRO A 273 9.03 19.07 9.54
N GLY A 274 9.56 17.84 9.58
CA GLY A 274 10.78 17.42 8.88
C GLY A 274 10.51 17.28 7.38
N HIS A 275 11.51 16.81 6.63
CA HIS A 275 11.39 16.56 5.18
C HIS A 275 10.77 17.75 4.40
N ALA A 276 11.06 18.97 4.87
CA ALA A 276 10.37 20.19 4.47
C ALA A 276 11.27 21.14 3.66
N GLN A 277 12.49 20.74 3.27
CA GLN A 277 13.42 21.64 2.60
C GLN A 277 12.86 22.15 1.26
N ALA A 278 12.12 21.34 0.50
CA ALA A 278 11.45 21.80 -0.73
C ALA A 278 10.38 22.87 -0.45
N ILE A 279 9.62 22.72 0.64
CA ILE A 279 8.62 23.71 1.10
C ILE A 279 9.33 25.01 1.45
N VAL A 280 10.41 24.92 2.23
CA VAL A 280 11.17 26.08 2.71
C VAL A 280 11.91 26.79 1.57
N ALA A 281 12.41 26.06 0.57
CA ALA A 281 13.00 26.66 -0.62
C ALA A 281 11.97 27.48 -1.42
N ALA A 282 10.73 27.00 -1.52
CA ALA A 282 9.63 27.69 -2.19
C ALA A 282 9.09 28.89 -1.38
N TYR A 283 8.99 28.74 -0.06
CA TYR A 283 8.47 29.73 0.88
C TYR A 283 9.38 29.86 2.12
N PRO A 284 10.47 30.63 2.01
CA PRO A 284 11.46 30.77 3.09
C PRO A 284 10.89 31.36 4.39
N GLU A 285 9.74 32.02 4.33
CA GLU A 285 9.01 32.49 5.52
C GLU A 285 8.52 31.41 6.48
N PHE A 286 8.44 30.15 6.05
CA PHE A 286 8.04 29.02 6.91
C PHE A 286 9.22 28.40 7.66
N SER A 287 10.44 28.87 7.43
CA SER A 287 11.67 28.40 8.08
C SER A 287 12.02 29.19 9.34
N ASN A 288 12.94 28.64 10.13
CA ASN A 288 13.55 29.26 11.30
C ASN A 288 14.58 30.34 10.90
N ARG A 289 14.11 31.42 10.27
CA ARG A 289 14.95 32.48 9.69
C ARG A 289 15.81 33.26 10.69
N ASP A 290 15.45 33.20 11.97
CA ASP A 290 16.21 33.78 13.07
C ASP A 290 17.30 32.85 13.62
N ALA A 291 17.30 31.57 13.21
CA ALA A 291 18.41 30.63 13.39
C ALA A 291 19.36 30.68 12.19
N ILE A 292 18.84 30.43 10.99
CA ILE A 292 19.60 30.43 9.74
C ILE A 292 18.96 31.46 8.80
N ASN A 293 19.63 32.61 8.65
CA ASN A 293 19.13 33.70 7.81
C ASN A 293 19.50 33.51 6.32
N ALA A 294 19.21 32.33 5.78
CA ALA A 294 19.37 31.98 4.37
C ALA A 294 18.27 31.02 3.95
N ALA A 295 17.70 31.25 2.75
CA ALA A 295 16.81 30.28 2.13
C ALA A 295 17.64 29.14 1.53
N PRO A 296 17.34 27.87 1.83
CA PRO A 296 17.96 26.75 1.15
C PRO A 296 17.48 26.67 -0.30
N ARG A 297 18.23 25.96 -1.13
CA ARG A 297 17.69 25.38 -2.36
C ARG A 297 16.95 24.08 -2.04
N VAL A 298 16.15 23.58 -2.97
CA VAL A 298 15.63 22.21 -2.91
C VAL A 298 16.82 21.26 -2.77
N MET A 299 16.72 20.25 -1.89
CA MET A 299 17.85 19.42 -1.52
C MET A 299 18.29 18.54 -2.70
N GLU A 300 19.60 18.44 -2.90
CA GLU A 300 20.23 17.67 -3.99
C GLU A 300 20.95 16.41 -3.49
N GLN A 301 20.90 16.17 -2.18
CA GLN A 301 21.52 15.04 -1.47
C GLN A 301 20.47 14.17 -0.79
N TRP A 302 20.83 12.93 -0.54
CA TRP A 302 20.03 11.98 0.21
C TRP A 302 20.24 12.12 1.72
N GLY A 303 19.28 11.59 2.49
CA GLY A 303 19.29 11.63 3.95
C GLY A 303 18.52 12.82 4.53
N VAL A 304 18.68 13.00 5.84
CA VAL A 304 17.87 13.91 6.66
C VAL A 304 18.32 15.36 6.51
N SER A 305 17.39 16.26 6.14
CA SER A 305 17.63 17.69 6.17
C SER A 305 17.56 18.29 7.59
N ASP A 306 18.37 19.33 7.83
CA ASP A 306 18.24 20.18 9.02
C ASP A 306 17.18 21.29 8.85
N PHE A 307 16.64 21.50 7.64
CA PHE A 307 15.61 22.51 7.39
C PHE A 307 14.22 22.00 7.78
N VAL A 308 13.73 22.48 8.92
CA VAL A 308 12.40 22.14 9.47
C VAL A 308 11.49 23.36 9.52
N LEU A 309 10.19 23.12 9.66
CA LEU A 309 9.18 24.18 9.77
C LEU A 309 9.29 24.96 11.10
N ALA A 310 9.09 26.28 11.05
CA ALA A 310 9.14 27.15 12.23
C ALA A 310 7.83 27.11 13.03
N PRO A 311 7.87 26.97 14.38
CA PRO A 311 6.69 26.81 15.21
C PRO A 311 5.99 28.14 15.50
N ASN A 312 5.22 28.64 14.53
CA ASN A 312 4.45 29.87 14.67
C ASN A 312 3.10 29.77 13.94
N ASP A 313 2.19 30.71 14.26
CA ASP A 313 0.83 30.71 13.74
C ASP A 313 0.75 30.75 12.21
N LYS A 314 1.67 31.45 11.55
CA LYS A 314 1.72 31.51 10.08
C LYS A 314 2.00 30.12 9.51
N THR A 315 2.98 29.41 10.06
CA THR A 315 3.34 28.06 9.60
C THR A 315 2.28 27.03 9.97
N PHE A 316 1.65 27.13 11.14
CA PHE A 316 0.54 26.24 11.50
C PHE A 316 -0.68 26.44 10.60
N SER A 317 -0.97 27.68 10.20
CA SER A 317 -2.02 27.99 9.22
C SER A 317 -1.70 27.35 7.87
N PHE A 318 -0.46 27.49 7.40
CA PHE A 318 0.03 26.83 6.18
C PHE A 318 -0.18 25.31 6.22
N VAL A 319 0.19 24.65 7.33
CA VAL A 319 -0.02 23.20 7.50
C VAL A 319 -1.50 22.83 7.39
N SER A 320 -2.39 23.60 8.01
CA SER A 320 -3.83 23.35 7.89
C SER A 320 -4.35 23.55 6.46
N ASP A 321 -3.87 24.58 5.76
CA ASP A 321 -4.26 24.85 4.38
C ASP A 321 -3.76 23.73 3.43
N LEU A 322 -2.50 23.32 3.59
CA LEU A 322 -1.88 22.24 2.83
C LEU A 322 -2.68 20.93 2.95
N VAL A 323 -2.92 20.47 4.18
CA VAL A 323 -3.68 19.24 4.44
C VAL A 323 -5.10 19.34 3.85
N SER A 324 -5.74 20.52 3.94
CA SER A 324 -7.09 20.73 3.42
C SER A 324 -7.15 20.66 1.90
N GLU A 325 -6.21 21.31 1.20
CA GLU A 325 -6.18 21.30 -0.27
C GLU A 325 -5.84 19.91 -0.83
N VAL A 326 -4.85 19.21 -0.26
CA VAL A 326 -4.53 17.84 -0.68
C VAL A 326 -5.69 16.88 -0.41
N SER A 327 -6.37 17.02 0.74
CA SER A 327 -7.58 16.24 1.07
C SER A 327 -8.77 16.51 0.12
N GLY A 328 -8.77 17.68 -0.53
CA GLY A 328 -9.74 18.05 -1.57
C GLY A 328 -9.42 17.43 -2.94
N LEU A 329 -8.14 17.31 -3.27
CA LEU A 329 -7.66 16.68 -4.52
C LEU A 329 -7.76 15.15 -4.47
N ILE A 330 -7.36 14.54 -3.35
CA ILE A 330 -7.30 13.09 -3.16
C ILE A 330 -8.35 12.68 -2.14
N LYS A 331 -9.41 12.04 -2.61
CA LYS A 331 -10.45 11.49 -1.74
C LYS A 331 -9.97 10.17 -1.15
N SER A 332 -9.69 10.16 0.15
CA SER A 332 -9.21 8.99 0.89
C SER A 332 -9.74 8.98 2.31
N ASP A 333 -9.95 7.84 2.95
CA ASP A 333 -10.33 7.83 4.38
C ASP A 333 -9.16 8.22 5.31
N TYR A 334 -7.96 8.32 4.75
CA TYR A 334 -6.72 8.55 5.47
C TYR A 334 -5.92 9.72 4.88
N TYR A 335 -5.07 10.32 5.72
CA TYR A 335 -4.06 11.29 5.32
C TYR A 335 -2.80 11.04 6.14
N HIS A 336 -1.66 10.77 5.49
CA HIS A 336 -0.39 10.61 6.17
C HIS A 336 0.29 11.97 6.35
N VAL A 337 0.70 12.30 7.57
CA VAL A 337 1.31 13.60 7.90
C VAL A 337 2.83 13.53 8.05
N GLY A 338 3.42 12.37 7.75
CA GLY A 338 4.85 12.08 7.93
C GLY A 338 5.25 12.05 9.39
N GLY A 339 6.14 12.94 9.80
CA GLY A 339 6.53 13.18 11.19
C GLY A 339 7.76 12.41 11.66
N ASP A 340 8.47 11.79 10.73
CA ASP A 340 9.74 11.09 10.91
C ASP A 340 10.94 12.04 10.81
N GLU A 341 12.08 11.54 11.31
CA GLU A 341 13.43 12.12 11.16
C GLU A 341 13.58 13.64 11.42
N VAL A 342 12.72 14.21 12.26
CA VAL A 342 12.72 15.66 12.53
C VAL A 342 13.98 16.10 13.30
N SER A 343 14.89 16.80 12.61
CA SER A 343 16.08 17.41 13.19
C SER A 343 15.71 18.58 14.12
N SER A 344 16.26 18.60 15.34
CA SER A 344 16.08 19.72 16.27
C SER A 344 17.02 20.90 16.00
N ARG A 345 18.03 20.73 15.14
CA ARG A 345 19.19 21.65 15.07
C ARG A 345 18.80 23.10 14.81
N GLN A 346 17.80 23.35 13.96
CA GLN A 346 17.33 24.72 13.72
C GLN A 346 16.54 25.31 14.89
N TRP A 347 15.75 24.50 15.59
CA TRP A 347 15.01 24.94 16.77
C TRP A 347 15.96 25.24 17.93
N ASP A 348 17.00 24.43 18.14
CA ASP A 348 18.00 24.57 19.20
C ASP A 348 18.77 25.92 19.17
N ILE A 349 18.77 26.61 18.03
CA ILE A 349 19.43 27.91 17.85
C ILE A 349 18.47 29.03 17.43
N SER A 350 17.16 28.77 17.34
CA SER A 350 16.15 29.77 16.98
C SER A 350 15.59 30.45 18.23
N PRO A 351 15.80 31.77 18.41
CA PRO A 351 15.17 32.51 19.51
C PRO A 351 13.64 32.40 19.52
N SER A 352 12.99 32.30 18.36
CA SER A 352 11.55 32.13 18.25
C SER A 352 11.08 30.72 18.66
N ALA A 353 11.84 29.68 18.31
CA ALA A 353 11.53 28.33 18.75
C ALA A 353 11.68 28.19 20.28
N HIS A 354 12.74 28.76 20.87
CA HIS A 354 12.90 28.77 22.33
C HIS A 354 11.75 29.51 23.04
N ARG A 355 11.32 30.67 22.53
CA ARG A 355 10.13 31.37 23.07
C ARG A 355 8.89 30.50 22.98
N TYR A 356 8.69 29.81 21.86
CA TYR A 356 7.57 28.89 21.70
C TYR A 356 7.62 27.74 22.72
N GLU A 357 8.80 27.18 23.01
CA GLU A 357 8.96 26.17 24.06
C GLU A 357 8.66 26.72 25.45
N GLU A 358 9.16 27.92 25.79
CA GLU A 358 8.89 28.60 27.06
C GLU A 358 7.39 28.85 27.26
N ASP A 359 6.73 29.42 26.25
CA ASP A 359 5.30 29.75 26.26
C ASP A 359 4.42 28.50 26.41
N ASN A 360 4.87 27.35 25.90
CA ASN A 360 4.14 26.08 25.96
C ASN A 360 4.64 25.14 27.07
N HIS A 361 5.61 25.57 27.88
CA HIS A 361 6.25 24.77 28.92
C HIS A 361 6.79 23.43 28.42
N PHE A 362 7.41 23.44 27.25
CA PHE A 362 8.04 22.24 26.67
C PHE A 362 9.41 21.99 27.29
N ALA A 363 9.71 20.70 27.52
CA ALA A 363 10.97 20.24 28.05
C ALA A 363 11.99 19.91 26.94
N SER A 364 11.55 19.84 25.69
CA SER A 364 12.38 19.50 24.53
C SER A 364 11.74 19.94 23.21
N PRO A 365 12.55 20.25 22.18
CA PRO A 365 12.06 20.59 20.85
C PRO A 365 11.27 19.44 20.19
N ARG A 366 11.41 18.21 20.66
CA ARG A 366 10.59 17.08 20.18
C ARG A 366 9.08 17.31 20.40
N GLN A 367 8.70 18.09 21.43
CA GLN A 367 7.31 18.47 21.65
C GLN A 367 6.81 19.47 20.60
N ILE A 368 7.70 20.25 19.97
CA ILE A 368 7.37 21.07 18.80
C ILE A 368 6.97 20.16 17.63
N ALA A 369 7.77 19.13 17.33
CA ALA A 369 7.44 18.14 16.30
C ALA A 369 6.08 17.48 16.56
N GLY A 370 5.84 17.01 17.79
CA GLY A 370 4.54 16.45 18.19
C GLY A 370 3.37 17.42 18.03
N THR A 371 3.60 18.72 18.21
CA THR A 371 2.57 19.75 18.01
C THR A 371 2.21 19.93 16.54
N PHE A 372 3.21 19.92 15.65
CA PHE A 372 2.96 19.92 14.20
C PHE A 372 2.16 18.71 13.75
N THR A 373 2.59 17.51 14.18
CA THR A 373 1.87 16.26 13.92
C THR A 373 0.43 16.33 14.39
N GLN A 374 0.20 16.77 15.64
CA GLN A 374 -1.16 16.90 16.19
C GLN A 374 -2.02 17.85 15.35
N LYS A 375 -1.51 19.04 15.02
CA LYS A 375 -2.25 20.03 14.23
C LYS A 375 -2.55 19.55 12.80
N ALA A 376 -1.60 18.86 12.16
CA ALA A 376 -1.81 18.27 10.84
C ALA A 376 -2.90 17.19 10.86
N ILE A 377 -2.88 16.31 11.86
CA ILE A 377 -3.92 15.29 12.04
C ILE A 377 -5.28 15.93 12.36
N GLU A 378 -5.32 16.98 13.17
CA GLU A 378 -6.57 17.73 13.41
C GLU A 378 -7.12 18.37 12.13
N ALA A 379 -6.26 18.87 11.25
CA ALA A 379 -6.66 19.36 9.93
C ALA A 379 -7.24 18.22 9.07
N ALA A 380 -6.60 17.06 9.04
CA ALA A 380 -7.10 15.88 8.34
C ALA A 380 -8.48 15.43 8.90
N ASN A 381 -8.64 15.43 10.22
CA ASN A 381 -9.89 15.09 10.89
C ASN A 381 -11.03 16.06 10.53
N ARG A 382 -10.75 17.37 10.39
CA ARG A 382 -11.75 18.36 9.92
C ARG A 382 -12.23 18.07 8.50
N MET A 383 -11.38 17.45 7.68
CA MET A 383 -11.73 16.98 6.33
C MET A 383 -12.37 15.58 6.33
N GLY A 384 -12.67 15.02 7.51
CA GLY A 384 -13.27 13.69 7.66
C GLY A 384 -12.30 12.53 7.49
N ARG A 385 -10.98 12.78 7.52
CA ARG A 385 -9.94 11.77 7.30
C ARG A 385 -9.32 11.35 8.63
N SER A 386 -8.88 10.11 8.74
CA SER A 386 -8.09 9.66 9.89
C SER A 386 -6.60 9.93 9.61
N GLY A 387 -5.92 10.61 10.52
CA GLY A 387 -4.50 10.90 10.36
C GLY A 387 -3.60 9.68 10.57
N ILE A 388 -2.61 9.51 9.70
CA ILE A 388 -1.53 8.51 9.82
C ILE A 388 -0.21 9.23 10.06
N VAL A 389 0.66 8.63 10.87
CA VAL A 389 1.96 9.18 11.22
C VAL A 389 3.00 8.07 11.43
N TRP A 390 4.28 8.36 11.18
CA TRP A 390 5.38 7.49 11.57
C TRP A 390 5.56 7.40 13.09
N ASP A 391 6.21 6.33 13.56
CA ASP A 391 6.18 5.92 14.97
C ASP A 391 6.95 6.83 15.94
N GLU A 392 7.76 7.77 15.43
CA GLU A 392 8.38 8.88 16.16
C GLU A 392 7.38 9.63 17.03
N ALA A 393 6.16 9.81 16.50
CA ALA A 393 5.09 10.54 17.16
C ALA A 393 4.72 9.97 18.55
N LEU A 394 4.91 8.66 18.76
CA LEU A 394 4.67 8.01 20.05
C LEU A 394 5.59 8.53 21.16
N SER A 395 6.75 9.06 20.78
CA SER A 395 7.83 9.50 21.68
C SER A 395 7.91 11.02 21.88
N THR A 396 6.99 11.78 21.28
CA THR A 396 7.01 13.26 21.34
C THR A 396 6.49 13.84 22.66
N GLY A 397 5.74 13.05 23.42
CA GLY A 397 5.04 13.53 24.63
C GLY A 397 3.75 14.31 24.32
N ILE A 398 3.44 14.55 23.04
CA ILE A 398 2.19 15.19 22.62
C ILE A 398 1.14 14.09 22.30
N PRO A 399 -0.08 14.17 22.84
CA PRO A 399 -1.14 13.22 22.50
C PRO A 399 -1.54 13.29 21.04
N LEU A 400 -1.59 12.13 20.38
CA LEU A 400 -2.18 12.01 19.05
C LEU A 400 -3.71 12.10 19.14
N PRO A 401 -4.37 12.78 18.19
CA PRO A 401 -5.84 12.79 18.12
C PRO A 401 -6.45 11.39 18.05
N GLN A 402 -7.71 11.26 18.45
CA GLN A 402 -8.44 9.99 18.39
C GLN A 402 -8.51 9.49 16.93
N ARG A 403 -8.53 8.16 16.77
CA ARG A 403 -8.54 7.46 15.47
C ARG A 403 -7.25 7.60 14.64
N SER A 404 -6.17 8.15 15.19
CA SER A 404 -4.88 8.13 14.53
C SER A 404 -4.37 6.69 14.32
N VAL A 405 -3.69 6.51 13.20
CA VAL A 405 -2.97 5.28 12.86
C VAL A 405 -1.47 5.55 12.93
N VAL A 406 -0.71 4.63 13.50
CA VAL A 406 0.75 4.75 13.58
C VAL A 406 1.42 3.70 12.69
N MET A 407 2.31 4.13 11.80
CA MET A 407 3.14 3.22 11.00
C MET A 407 4.43 2.88 11.75
N ILE A 408 4.56 1.62 12.17
CA ILE A 408 5.71 1.14 12.94
C ILE A 408 6.82 0.74 11.99
N TRP A 409 7.88 1.55 11.91
CA TRP A 409 8.98 1.33 10.96
C TRP A 409 10.33 1.09 11.64
N ARG A 410 10.61 1.78 12.76
CA ARG A 410 11.90 1.66 13.47
C ARG A 410 11.89 0.42 14.36
N ASP A 411 12.18 -0.72 13.76
CA ASP A 411 12.17 -2.04 14.42
C ASP A 411 13.50 -2.40 15.10
N TRP A 412 14.48 -1.49 15.06
CA TRP A 412 15.64 -1.48 15.95
C TRP A 412 15.32 -0.92 17.35
N ASP A 413 14.20 -0.21 17.50
CA ASP A 413 13.67 0.19 18.80
C ASP A 413 12.82 -0.94 19.43
N ASN A 414 12.36 -0.75 20.66
CA ASN A 414 11.48 -1.70 21.36
C ASN A 414 10.05 -1.69 20.77
N VAL A 415 9.83 -2.48 19.72
CA VAL A 415 8.52 -2.64 19.05
C VAL A 415 7.40 -3.06 20.03
N PRO A 416 7.57 -4.06 20.93
CA PRO A 416 6.54 -4.38 21.93
C PRO A 416 6.14 -3.19 22.80
N SER A 417 7.09 -2.30 23.16
CA SER A 417 6.77 -1.08 23.91
C SER A 417 5.95 -0.10 23.07
N LYS A 418 6.31 0.13 21.80
CA LYS A 418 5.53 0.99 20.89
C LYS A 418 4.09 0.49 20.72
N LEU A 419 3.93 -0.82 20.51
CA LEU A 419 2.63 -1.47 20.38
C LEU A 419 1.81 -1.38 21.67
N SER A 420 2.44 -1.56 22.83
CA SER A 420 1.78 -1.37 24.14
C SER A 420 1.28 0.07 24.32
N VAL A 421 2.10 1.07 23.95
CA VAL A 421 1.69 2.49 24.00
C VAL A 421 0.53 2.75 23.04
N ALA A 422 0.58 2.23 21.81
CA ALA A 422 -0.51 2.35 20.85
C ALA A 422 -1.81 1.74 21.38
N SER A 423 -1.74 0.53 21.95
CA SER A 423 -2.87 -0.16 22.57
C SER A 423 -3.48 0.65 23.72
N GLN A 424 -2.66 1.12 24.66
CA GLN A 424 -3.11 1.93 25.81
C GLN A 424 -3.78 3.23 25.39
N ARG A 425 -3.36 3.81 24.27
CA ARG A 425 -3.92 5.05 23.71
C ARG A 425 -5.08 4.81 22.74
N GLY A 426 -5.47 3.55 22.48
CA GLY A 426 -6.55 3.21 21.55
C GLY A 426 -6.21 3.51 20.08
N LEU A 427 -4.93 3.54 19.74
CA LEU A 427 -4.44 3.79 18.38
C LEU A 427 -4.41 2.49 17.59
N SER A 428 -4.62 2.59 16.27
CA SER A 428 -4.38 1.47 15.36
C SER A 428 -2.96 1.55 14.80
N VAL A 429 -2.43 0.43 14.33
CA VAL A 429 -1.07 0.38 13.77
C VAL A 429 -1.03 -0.31 12.42
N VAL A 430 -0.09 0.10 11.57
CA VAL A 430 0.32 -0.61 10.35
C VAL A 430 1.78 -1.00 10.51
N MET A 431 2.09 -2.28 10.27
CA MET A 431 3.45 -2.79 10.41
C MET A 431 4.25 -2.48 9.15
N CYS A 432 5.28 -1.65 9.30
CA CYS A 432 6.21 -1.24 8.24
C CYS A 432 7.69 -1.46 8.64
N PRO A 433 8.05 -2.54 9.36
CA PRO A 433 9.38 -2.66 9.96
C PRO A 433 10.48 -2.60 8.91
N HIS A 434 11.42 -1.68 9.13
CA HIS A 434 12.54 -1.40 8.24
C HIS A 434 13.28 -2.67 7.81
N SER A 435 13.57 -3.57 8.75
CA SER A 435 14.30 -4.82 8.44
C SER A 435 13.50 -5.88 7.65
N ARG A 436 12.24 -5.59 7.25
CA ARG A 436 11.35 -6.54 6.57
C ARG A 436 10.61 -5.95 5.37
N THR A 437 10.31 -4.65 5.35
CA THR A 437 9.39 -4.07 4.36
C THR A 437 9.97 -2.92 3.56
N TYR A 438 11.23 -2.55 3.77
CA TYR A 438 11.91 -1.54 2.95
C TYR A 438 12.41 -2.21 1.67
N LEU A 439 11.69 -1.97 0.58
CA LEU A 439 11.89 -2.65 -0.70
C LEU A 439 12.95 -1.94 -1.56
N ASP A 440 13.36 -0.74 -1.18
CA ASP A 440 14.53 -0.01 -1.69
C ASP A 440 15.87 -0.64 -1.28
N PHE A 441 15.86 -1.59 -0.34
CA PHE A 441 17.04 -2.34 0.09
C PHE A 441 17.39 -3.43 -0.91
N ALA A 442 18.67 -3.82 -0.92
CA ALA A 442 19.14 -4.91 -1.77
C ALA A 442 18.41 -6.22 -1.44
N GLN A 443 18.16 -7.02 -2.46
CA GLN A 443 17.49 -8.33 -2.34
C GLN A 443 18.44 -9.45 -1.92
N GLY A 444 19.74 -9.25 -2.09
CA GLY A 444 20.79 -10.22 -1.80
C GLY A 444 22.14 -9.77 -2.37
N PRO A 445 23.19 -10.59 -2.24
CA PRO A 445 24.55 -10.23 -2.67
C PRO A 445 24.70 -10.08 -4.20
N THR A 446 23.72 -10.55 -4.97
CA THR A 446 23.70 -10.48 -6.44
C THR A 446 22.72 -9.42 -6.96
N ASP A 447 22.26 -8.50 -6.10
CA ASP A 447 21.41 -7.39 -6.54
C ASP A 447 22.21 -6.51 -7.52
N PRO A 448 21.77 -6.39 -8.79
CA PRO A 448 22.51 -5.65 -9.80
C PRO A 448 22.31 -4.14 -9.72
N TYR A 449 21.41 -3.66 -8.86
CA TYR A 449 20.96 -2.27 -8.83
C TYR A 449 21.41 -1.56 -7.55
N GLU A 450 21.64 -0.25 -7.67
CA GLU A 450 21.87 0.60 -6.50
C GLU A 450 20.69 0.47 -5.52
N SER A 451 21.02 0.47 -4.23
CA SER A 451 20.07 0.16 -3.16
C SER A 451 20.45 0.90 -1.91
N GLN A 452 19.49 1.21 -1.05
CA GLN A 452 19.83 1.63 0.31
C GLN A 452 20.66 0.57 1.04
N GLN A 453 21.43 1.02 2.04
CA GLN A 453 22.32 0.14 2.79
C GLN A 453 21.55 -0.87 3.63
N GLY A 454 21.61 -2.14 3.22
CA GLY A 454 21.02 -3.26 3.94
C GLY A 454 20.53 -4.34 2.98
N VAL A 455 19.97 -5.41 3.54
CA VAL A 455 19.41 -6.51 2.74
C VAL A 455 18.05 -6.90 3.29
N VAL A 456 17.03 -6.77 2.44
CA VAL A 456 15.66 -7.26 2.68
C VAL A 456 15.33 -8.25 1.58
N ASP A 457 15.71 -9.51 1.81
CA ASP A 457 15.41 -10.61 0.88
C ASP A 457 13.91 -11.03 0.94
N LEU A 458 13.49 -11.83 -0.04
CA LEU A 458 12.12 -12.29 -0.15
C LEU A 458 11.62 -13.05 1.10
N LYS A 459 12.48 -13.77 1.80
CA LYS A 459 12.11 -14.53 3.00
C LYS A 459 11.86 -13.59 4.18
N LYS A 460 12.66 -12.54 4.35
CA LYS A 460 12.42 -11.52 5.38
C LYS A 460 11.07 -10.86 5.20
N VAL A 461 10.70 -10.50 3.98
CA VAL A 461 9.38 -9.92 3.68
C VAL A 461 8.27 -10.95 3.93
N TYR A 462 8.51 -12.21 3.56
CA TYR A 462 7.61 -13.30 3.87
C TYR A 462 7.38 -13.40 5.38
N ASP A 463 8.40 -13.33 6.21
CA ASP A 463 8.28 -13.43 7.68
C ASP A 463 7.85 -12.12 8.37
N LEU A 464 7.14 -11.22 7.67
CA LEU A 464 6.62 -9.96 8.21
C LEU A 464 5.81 -10.20 9.51
N PRO A 465 6.24 -9.65 10.66
CA PRO A 465 5.51 -9.80 11.91
C PRO A 465 4.24 -8.92 11.92
N LEU A 466 3.11 -9.55 12.23
CA LEU A 466 1.79 -8.90 12.33
C LEU A 466 1.12 -9.10 13.71
N ASP A 467 1.87 -9.59 14.72
CA ASP A 467 1.39 -9.65 16.10
C ASP A 467 1.36 -8.24 16.70
N GLY A 468 0.17 -7.83 17.14
CA GLY A 468 -0.07 -6.51 17.70
C GLY A 468 0.32 -6.33 19.16
N HIS A 469 0.67 -7.40 19.90
CA HIS A 469 0.94 -7.30 21.36
C HIS A 469 -0.16 -6.55 22.13
N GLY A 470 -1.43 -6.72 21.72
CA GLY A 470 -2.60 -6.03 22.28
C GLY A 470 -3.04 -4.76 21.54
N ALA A 471 -2.26 -4.25 20.59
CA ALA A 471 -2.68 -3.16 19.68
C ALA A 471 -3.55 -3.68 18.54
N LYS A 472 -4.40 -2.81 17.97
CA LYS A 472 -5.15 -3.12 16.74
C LYS A 472 -4.21 -2.97 15.53
N VAL A 473 -3.75 -4.09 14.97
CA VAL A 473 -2.96 -4.12 13.73
C VAL A 473 -3.90 -4.13 12.52
N LEU A 474 -3.89 -3.06 11.73
CA LEU A 474 -4.68 -2.98 10.49
C LEU A 474 -4.10 -3.87 9.39
N GLY A 475 -2.78 -4.08 9.39
CA GLY A 475 -2.06 -4.92 8.42
C GLY A 475 -0.61 -4.47 8.24
N GLY A 476 -0.09 -4.59 7.03
CA GLY A 476 1.31 -4.30 6.71
C GLY A 476 1.50 -3.63 5.35
N GLN A 477 2.66 -2.99 5.18
CA GLN A 477 2.97 -2.21 3.98
C GLN A 477 4.45 -2.26 3.63
N GLY A 478 4.73 -2.36 2.32
CA GLY A 478 6.08 -2.22 1.74
C GLY A 478 6.39 -0.77 1.39
N GLN A 479 7.62 -0.31 1.64
CA GLN A 479 8.05 1.05 1.32
C GLN A 479 9.03 1.00 0.15
N LEU A 480 8.74 1.76 -0.92
CA LEU A 480 9.63 1.93 -2.06
C LEU A 480 10.16 3.37 -2.03
N TRP A 481 11.12 3.62 -1.12
CA TRP A 481 11.90 4.86 -1.12
C TRP A 481 12.75 4.93 -2.39
N SER A 482 12.82 6.11 -3.01
CA SER A 482 13.26 6.20 -4.40
C SER A 482 14.63 6.85 -4.59
N GLU A 483 15.47 7.02 -3.56
CA GLU A 483 16.83 7.58 -3.71
C GLU A 483 17.65 6.87 -4.79
N TYR A 484 17.50 5.54 -4.89
CA TYR A 484 18.20 4.68 -5.85
C TYR A 484 17.26 3.94 -6.81
N ILE A 485 15.97 4.27 -6.83
CA ILE A 485 14.99 3.76 -7.80
C ILE A 485 14.80 4.83 -8.87
N SER A 486 15.81 5.01 -9.73
CA SER A 486 15.94 6.20 -10.59
C SER A 486 15.67 5.93 -12.07
N ARG A 487 15.66 4.66 -12.51
CA ARG A 487 15.49 4.26 -13.92
C ARG A 487 14.06 3.87 -14.28
N GLY A 488 13.07 4.42 -13.56
CA GLY A 488 11.65 4.15 -13.80
C GLY A 488 11.27 2.70 -13.49
N LEU A 489 10.48 2.08 -14.36
CA LEU A 489 9.95 0.72 -14.16
C LEU A 489 11.02 -0.35 -13.96
N ASP A 490 12.18 -0.25 -14.62
CA ASP A 490 13.24 -1.26 -14.50
C ASP A 490 13.71 -1.44 -13.05
N ASP A 491 13.91 -0.33 -12.34
CA ASP A 491 14.27 -0.35 -10.91
C ASP A 491 13.05 -0.65 -10.06
N LEU A 492 11.92 0.02 -10.33
CA LEU A 492 10.71 -0.08 -9.52
C LEU A 492 10.21 -1.52 -9.46
N ASP A 493 10.08 -2.19 -10.60
CA ASP A 493 9.53 -3.53 -10.67
C ASP A 493 10.48 -4.56 -10.08
N PHE A 494 11.78 -4.41 -10.30
CA PHE A 494 12.78 -5.26 -9.69
C PHE A 494 12.78 -5.13 -8.16
N LYS A 495 12.66 -3.91 -7.63
CA LYS A 495 12.64 -3.68 -6.19
C LYS A 495 11.31 -4.11 -5.57
N ALA A 496 10.20 -3.83 -6.22
CA ALA A 496 8.88 -4.17 -5.73
C ALA A 496 8.60 -5.67 -5.79
N TRP A 497 8.96 -6.36 -6.87
CA TRP A 497 8.49 -7.73 -7.14
C TRP A 497 9.64 -8.73 -7.16
N PRO A 498 9.46 -9.93 -6.57
CA PRO A 498 8.22 -10.50 -6.00
C PRO A 498 7.97 -10.16 -4.52
N ARG A 499 8.75 -9.26 -3.90
CA ARG A 499 8.62 -8.94 -2.47
C ARG A 499 7.24 -8.38 -2.09
N GLY A 500 6.61 -7.57 -2.94
CA GLY A 500 5.24 -7.08 -2.76
C GLY A 500 4.21 -8.22 -2.70
N ALA A 501 4.42 -9.30 -3.46
CA ALA A 501 3.57 -10.49 -3.38
C ALA A 501 3.73 -11.24 -2.04
N ALA A 502 4.91 -11.15 -1.40
CA ALA A 502 5.12 -11.69 -0.06
C ALA A 502 4.42 -10.85 1.02
N ILE A 503 4.31 -9.54 0.83
CA ILE A 503 3.51 -8.65 1.71
C ILE A 503 2.02 -8.97 1.56
N ALA A 504 1.55 -9.12 0.32
CA ALA A 504 0.18 -9.54 0.04
C ALA A 504 -0.14 -10.89 0.70
N GLU A 505 0.73 -11.89 0.56
CA GLU A 505 0.60 -13.18 1.25
C GLU A 505 0.55 -13.02 2.78
N ALA A 506 1.46 -12.23 3.36
CA ALA A 506 1.55 -12.05 4.81
C ALA A 506 0.30 -11.43 5.42
N THR A 507 -0.27 -10.47 4.70
CA THR A 507 -1.43 -9.69 5.18
C THR A 507 -2.77 -10.32 4.78
N TRP A 508 -2.78 -11.18 3.76
CA TRP A 508 -3.97 -11.95 3.37
C TRP A 508 -4.13 -13.23 4.17
N CYS A 509 -3.05 -13.99 4.38
CA CYS A 509 -3.09 -15.29 5.04
C CYS A 509 -3.20 -15.18 6.56
N ASP A 510 -3.71 -16.24 7.19
CA ASP A 510 -3.70 -16.39 8.65
C ASP A 510 -2.45 -17.14 9.14
N HIS A 511 -2.46 -17.65 10.37
CA HIS A 511 -1.37 -18.47 10.91
C HIS A 511 -1.15 -19.82 10.19
N HIS A 512 -2.08 -20.26 9.33
CA HIS A 512 -1.95 -21.44 8.47
C HIS A 512 -1.35 -21.11 7.09
N ARG A 513 -0.81 -19.89 6.94
CA ARG A 513 0.00 -19.51 5.78
C ARG A 513 0.96 -20.66 5.39
N PRO A 514 1.01 -21.05 4.10
CA PRO A 514 1.90 -22.10 3.64
C PRO A 514 3.37 -21.83 3.99
N GLY A 515 4.25 -22.83 3.86
CA GLY A 515 5.68 -22.62 4.05
C GLY A 515 6.30 -21.72 2.97
N PHE A 516 7.42 -21.07 3.27
CA PHE A 516 8.12 -20.18 2.33
C PHE A 516 8.48 -20.85 0.99
N ASP A 517 8.90 -22.12 1.01
CA ASP A 517 9.19 -22.86 -0.23
C ASP A 517 7.94 -23.10 -1.09
N ASP A 518 6.77 -23.25 -0.45
CA ASP A 518 5.51 -23.34 -1.17
C ASP A 518 5.14 -22.00 -1.83
N PHE A 519 5.28 -20.91 -1.10
CA PHE A 519 5.11 -19.56 -1.63
C PHE A 519 6.01 -19.30 -2.84
N LYS A 520 7.32 -19.59 -2.73
CA LYS A 520 8.25 -19.45 -3.87
C LYS A 520 7.79 -20.24 -5.09
N ARG A 521 7.30 -21.48 -4.91
CA ARG A 521 6.76 -22.27 -6.04
C ARG A 521 5.54 -21.62 -6.65
N ARG A 522 4.61 -21.11 -5.83
CA ARG A 522 3.39 -20.44 -6.32
C ARG A 522 3.70 -19.15 -7.06
N VAL A 523 4.59 -18.31 -6.52
CA VAL A 523 5.09 -17.10 -7.21
C VAL A 523 5.76 -17.45 -8.54
N LYS A 524 6.63 -18.47 -8.59
CA LYS A 524 7.25 -18.93 -9.84
C LYS A 524 6.22 -19.39 -10.87
N ALA A 525 5.12 -20.00 -10.43
CA ALA A 525 4.01 -20.37 -11.30
C ALA A 525 3.20 -19.16 -11.84
N ARG A 526 3.51 -17.93 -11.41
CA ARG A 526 2.96 -16.67 -11.93
C ARG A 526 3.90 -15.95 -12.91
N ALA A 527 4.95 -16.61 -13.39
CA ALA A 527 5.89 -16.00 -14.34
C ALA A 527 5.19 -15.40 -15.59
N SER A 528 4.14 -16.04 -16.11
CA SER A 528 3.35 -15.49 -17.22
C SER A 528 2.59 -14.22 -16.84
N ASP A 529 2.00 -14.15 -15.64
CA ASP A 529 1.31 -12.93 -15.19
C ASP A 529 2.28 -11.75 -15.06
N PHE A 530 3.48 -11.99 -14.53
CA PHE A 530 4.54 -10.96 -14.48
C PHE A 530 4.98 -10.55 -15.88
N GLN A 531 5.19 -11.52 -16.79
CA GLN A 531 5.54 -11.24 -18.18
C GLN A 531 4.47 -10.41 -18.90
N ASP A 532 3.18 -10.73 -18.71
CA ASP A 532 2.05 -9.98 -19.28
C ASP A 532 1.99 -8.54 -18.76
N LEU A 533 2.49 -8.32 -17.54
CA LEU A 533 2.63 -6.99 -16.95
C LEU A 533 3.93 -6.29 -17.39
N GLY A 534 4.86 -6.98 -18.05
CA GLY A 534 6.17 -6.44 -18.44
C GLY A 534 7.25 -6.52 -17.36
N ILE A 535 7.04 -7.34 -16.33
CA ILE A 535 7.93 -7.47 -15.17
C ILE A 535 8.83 -8.71 -15.33
N GLU A 536 10.14 -8.51 -15.21
CA GLU A 536 11.08 -9.63 -15.12
C GLU A 536 11.07 -10.23 -13.69
N LEU A 537 10.69 -11.50 -13.60
CA LEU A 537 10.54 -12.16 -12.31
C LEU A 537 11.87 -12.71 -11.79
N HIS A 538 12.38 -12.14 -10.70
CA HIS A 538 13.56 -12.63 -9.98
C HIS A 538 13.17 -13.31 -8.66
N VAL A 539 13.18 -14.65 -8.64
CA VAL A 539 12.92 -15.43 -7.41
C VAL A 539 14.18 -16.19 -6.99
N SER A 540 15.09 -15.49 -6.29
CA SER A 540 16.28 -16.07 -5.66
C SER A 540 16.00 -16.69 -4.29
#